data_AF-A0A7V1M2P0-F1
#
_entry.id   AF-A0A7V1M2P0-F1
#
_cell.length_a   1.000
_cell.length_b   1.000
_cell.length_c   1.000
_cell.angle_alpha   90.00
_cell.angle_beta   90.00
_cell.angle_gamma   90.00
#
_symmetry.space_group_name_H-M   'P 1'
#
loop_
_entity.id
_entity.type
_entity.pdbx_description
1 polymer ?
#
loop_
_entity_poly.entity_id
_entity_poly.type
_entity_poly.pdbx_seq_one_letter_code
_entity_poly.pdbx_strand_id
1 'polypeptide(L)'
;MDGWWDEGFDPEVGWKIGNGEEYTDPDYQDEVESRQLYNTLESQIIPLFYTRGEDKLPRLWIAKIKNSMKKLGAFFNTHRMIQEYFDKYYFPSFEKRLLLKENNWNRIKELSTWKEKISKEWPNIKILHVETNSTLTVQHVGEKLPVKAEINIGNLTPEDVEVQIYFGPLENDENPQLNSTVVMTTDNNESKNGVYNYFGNILCDKSGRKGYTIRILPKNNLLIHPFELNLIYWAE
;
A
#
# COMPACT_ATOMS: atom_id res chain seq x y z
N MET A 1 3.55 3.10 19.51
CA MET A 1 2.38 3.77 18.92
C MET A 1 1.63 2.68 18.17
N ASP A 2 0.33 2.55 18.40
CA ASP A 2 -0.46 1.40 17.95
C ASP A 2 -1.93 1.77 17.72
N GLY A 3 -2.60 0.99 16.88
CA GLY A 3 -4.02 1.03 16.60
C GLY A 3 -4.49 2.38 16.05
N TRP A 4 -5.70 2.78 16.45
CA TRP A 4 -6.35 4.00 15.96
C TRP A 4 -5.57 5.29 16.31
N TRP A 5 -4.71 5.24 17.32
CA TRP A 5 -3.96 6.40 17.76
C TRP A 5 -2.86 6.79 16.79
N ASP A 6 -2.31 5.83 16.03
CA ASP A 6 -1.32 6.13 14.99
C ASP A 6 -1.90 6.92 13.82
N GLU A 7 -3.18 6.70 13.53
CA GLU A 7 -3.92 7.45 12.52
C GLU A 7 -4.43 8.80 13.04
N GLY A 8 -4.83 8.83 14.31
CA GLY A 8 -5.53 9.97 14.91
C GLY A 8 -4.66 10.93 15.71
N PHE A 9 -3.40 10.58 15.99
CA PHE A 9 -2.53 11.40 16.83
C PHE A 9 -2.24 12.76 16.19
N ASP A 10 -2.55 13.79 16.96
CA ASP A 10 -2.13 15.15 16.69
C ASP A 10 -1.76 15.79 18.05
N PRO A 11 -0.64 16.53 18.16
CA PRO A 11 -0.22 17.13 19.43
C PRO A 11 -1.29 18.03 20.08
N GLU A 12 -2.20 18.61 19.28
CA GLU A 12 -3.29 19.45 19.77
C GLU A 12 -4.47 18.67 20.32
N VAL A 13 -4.55 17.35 20.12
CA VAL A 13 -5.70 16.51 20.56
C VAL A 13 -5.32 15.53 21.66
N GLY A 14 -4.09 15.05 21.72
CA GLY A 14 -3.68 14.07 22.72
C GLY A 14 -2.17 14.03 22.95
N TRP A 15 -1.70 12.93 23.51
CA TRP A 15 -0.29 12.67 23.81
C TRP A 15 0.04 11.28 23.28
N LYS A 16 1.31 11.01 23.03
CA LYS A 16 1.81 9.69 22.65
C LYS A 16 2.97 9.31 23.56
N ILE A 17 3.13 8.01 23.78
CA ILE A 17 4.29 7.39 24.42
C ILE A 17 4.94 6.52 23.35
N GLY A 18 6.26 6.70 23.18
CA GLY A 18 7.00 6.14 22.05
C GLY A 18 6.58 6.72 20.69
N ASN A 19 7.28 6.27 19.66
CA ASN A 19 6.99 6.54 18.25
C ASN A 19 6.68 5.26 17.46
N GLY A 20 6.49 4.13 18.13
CA GLY A 20 6.30 2.84 17.47
C GLY A 20 7.64 2.16 17.17
N GLU A 21 8.67 2.46 17.95
CA GLU A 21 9.94 1.77 17.87
C GLU A 21 9.78 0.31 18.31
N GLU A 22 10.44 -0.61 17.60
CA GLU A 22 10.55 -1.99 18.02
C GLU A 22 11.81 -2.15 18.89
N TYR A 23 11.61 -2.69 20.10
CA TYR A 23 12.71 -2.95 21.03
C TYR A 23 12.99 -4.45 21.10
N THR A 24 14.27 -4.82 21.03
CA THR A 24 14.70 -6.22 21.19
C THR A 24 14.73 -6.66 22.65
N ASP A 25 14.86 -5.69 23.56
CA ASP A 25 14.92 -5.91 25.01
C ASP A 25 13.69 -5.23 25.66
N PRO A 26 12.73 -6.02 26.18
CA PRO A 26 11.54 -5.49 26.84
C PRO A 26 11.85 -4.67 28.09
N ASP A 27 12.88 -5.01 28.86
CA ASP A 27 13.21 -4.28 30.10
C ASP A 27 13.71 -2.87 29.77
N TYR A 28 14.47 -2.74 28.67
CA TYR A 28 14.89 -1.45 28.16
C TYR A 28 13.72 -0.61 27.63
N GLN A 29 12.79 -1.24 26.92
CA GLN A 29 11.56 -0.58 26.47
C GLN A 29 10.79 0.01 27.66
N ASP A 30 10.56 -0.79 28.71
CA ASP A 30 9.87 -0.36 29.92
C ASP A 30 10.57 0.83 30.58
N GLU A 31 11.91 0.81 30.66
CA GLU A 31 12.68 1.92 31.20
C GLU A 31 12.48 3.22 30.40
N VAL A 32 12.56 3.14 29.06
CA VAL A 32 12.44 4.31 28.18
C VAL A 32 11.01 4.85 28.18
N GLU A 33 10.02 3.99 27.97
CA GLU A 33 8.62 4.40 27.85
C GLU A 33 8.05 4.89 29.19
N SER A 34 8.44 4.28 30.32
CA SER A 34 8.03 4.77 31.65
C SER A 34 8.57 6.18 31.92
N ARG A 35 9.83 6.47 31.57
CA ARG A 35 10.39 7.82 31.67
C ARG A 35 9.64 8.82 30.79
N GLN A 36 9.29 8.44 29.56
CA GLN A 36 8.48 9.29 28.68
C GLN A 36 7.09 9.56 29.25
N LEU A 37 6.47 8.55 29.87
CA LEU A 37 5.18 8.69 30.55
C LEU A 37 5.27 9.67 31.72
N TYR A 38 6.21 9.49 32.63
CA TYR A 38 6.40 10.40 33.77
C TYR A 38 6.69 11.83 33.31
N ASN A 39 7.59 12.01 32.34
CA ASN A 39 7.88 13.33 31.77
C ASN A 39 6.64 13.98 31.15
N THR A 40 5.82 13.22 30.43
CA THR A 40 4.58 13.72 29.81
C THR A 40 3.57 14.13 30.87
N LEU A 41 3.43 13.35 31.94
CA LEU A 41 2.55 13.68 33.06
C LEU A 41 3.01 14.96 33.76
N GLU A 42 4.26 15.02 34.19
CA GLU A 42 4.81 16.10 35.00
C GLU A 42 4.95 17.41 34.23
N SER A 43 5.42 17.35 32.99
CA SER A 43 5.75 18.56 32.22
C SER A 43 4.59 19.06 31.36
N GLN A 44 3.63 18.19 31.01
CA GLN A 44 2.55 18.55 30.09
C GLN A 44 1.17 18.38 30.73
N ILE A 45 0.77 17.17 31.10
CA ILE A 45 -0.63 16.88 31.47
C ILE A 45 -1.02 17.58 32.78
N ILE A 46 -0.21 17.42 33.84
CA ILE A 46 -0.49 17.97 35.16
C ILE A 46 -0.54 19.52 35.09
N PRO A 47 0.47 20.23 34.55
CA PRO A 47 0.39 21.69 34.41
C PRO A 47 -0.83 22.13 33.59
N LEU A 48 -1.06 21.50 32.43
CA LEU A 48 -2.17 21.87 31.53
C LEU A 48 -3.55 21.77 32.23
N PHE A 49 -3.73 20.75 33.07
CA PHE A 49 -4.98 20.52 33.80
C PHE A 49 -5.13 21.44 35.02
N TYR A 50 -4.06 21.65 35.80
CA TYR A 50 -4.13 22.39 37.05
C TYR A 50 -3.92 23.90 36.91
N THR A 51 -3.32 24.39 35.82
CA THR A 51 -3.22 25.82 35.53
C THR A 51 -4.61 26.39 35.20
N ARG A 52 -5.14 27.23 36.10
CA ARG A 52 -6.46 27.84 35.99
C ARG A 52 -6.36 29.36 35.96
N GLY A 53 -7.19 30.00 35.14
CA GLY A 53 -7.33 31.45 35.13
C GLY A 53 -8.12 31.98 36.33
N GLU A 54 -8.38 33.29 36.36
CA GLU A 54 -9.21 33.94 37.38
C GLU A 54 -10.64 33.35 37.45
N ASP A 55 -11.15 32.88 36.32
CA ASP A 55 -12.43 32.17 36.19
C ASP A 55 -12.42 30.73 36.72
N LYS A 56 -11.27 30.28 37.26
CA LYS A 56 -11.01 28.91 37.75
C LYS A 56 -11.10 27.83 36.67
N LEU A 57 -11.10 28.21 35.38
CA LEU A 57 -11.18 27.27 34.26
C LEU A 57 -9.78 26.96 33.70
N PRO A 58 -9.47 25.68 33.41
CA PRO A 58 -8.22 25.31 32.76
C PRO A 58 -8.35 25.51 31.25
N ARG A 59 -8.16 26.76 30.80
CA ARG A 59 -8.47 27.16 29.42
C ARG A 59 -7.71 26.36 28.36
N LEU A 60 -6.45 26.03 28.60
CA LEU A 60 -5.63 25.23 27.68
C LEU A 60 -6.10 23.77 27.62
N TRP A 61 -6.47 23.18 28.76
CA TRP A 61 -7.11 21.86 28.80
C TRP A 61 -8.42 21.83 28.03
N ILE A 62 -9.28 22.83 28.24
CA ILE A 62 -10.56 22.97 27.50
C ILE A 62 -10.31 23.13 26.00
N ALA A 63 -9.29 23.90 25.60
CA ALA A 63 -8.90 24.03 24.20
C ALA A 63 -8.52 22.67 23.60
N LYS A 64 -7.75 21.86 24.34
CA LYS A 64 -7.37 20.50 23.93
C LYS A 64 -8.58 19.57 23.77
N ILE A 65 -9.54 19.61 24.71
CA ILE A 65 -10.83 18.89 24.58
C ILE A 65 -11.57 19.33 23.31
N LYS A 66 -11.71 20.65 23.10
CA LYS A 66 -12.42 21.18 21.93
C LYS A 66 -11.74 20.80 20.62
N ASN A 67 -10.40 20.81 20.57
CA ASN A 67 -9.63 20.37 19.42
C ASN A 67 -9.83 18.88 19.15
N SER A 68 -9.83 18.04 20.18
CA SER A 68 -10.15 16.61 20.07
C SER A 68 -11.55 16.40 19.46
N MET A 69 -12.58 17.07 19.98
CA MET A 69 -13.94 17.00 19.43
C MET A 69 -14.00 17.47 17.96
N LYS A 70 -13.33 18.58 17.64
CA LYS A 70 -13.33 19.17 16.30
C LYS A 70 -12.60 18.31 15.27
N LYS A 71 -11.40 17.82 15.59
CA LYS A 71 -10.56 17.06 14.65
C LYS A 71 -11.00 15.61 14.57
N LEU A 72 -11.11 14.94 15.73
CA LEU A 72 -11.40 13.51 15.77
C LEU A 72 -12.86 13.23 15.48
N GLY A 73 -13.80 13.97 16.10
CA GLY A 73 -15.23 13.75 15.88
C GLY A 73 -15.68 13.97 14.43
N ALA A 74 -15.06 14.92 13.72
CA ALA A 74 -15.37 15.18 12.32
C ALA A 74 -14.86 14.08 11.37
N PHE A 75 -13.73 13.44 11.68
CA PHE A 75 -13.11 12.46 10.81
C PHE A 75 -13.46 11.01 11.21
N PHE A 76 -13.38 10.66 12.49
CA PHE A 76 -13.64 9.31 12.99
C PHE A 76 -15.12 9.14 13.37
N ASN A 77 -15.98 9.13 12.34
CA ASN A 77 -17.41 8.86 12.51
C ASN A 77 -17.91 7.78 11.56
N THR A 78 -18.94 7.06 11.98
CA THR A 78 -19.52 5.93 11.25
C THR A 78 -20.19 6.36 9.95
N HIS A 79 -20.67 7.61 9.85
CA HIS A 79 -21.29 8.10 8.62
C HIS A 79 -20.28 8.15 7.47
N ARG A 80 -19.11 8.79 7.68
CA ARG A 80 -18.01 8.78 6.72
C ARG A 80 -17.58 7.35 6.39
N MET A 81 -17.39 6.51 7.41
CA MET A 81 -16.99 5.12 7.20
C MET A 81 -17.96 4.38 6.28
N ILE A 82 -19.27 4.41 6.58
CA ILE A 82 -20.29 3.74 5.77
C ILE A 82 -20.35 4.32 4.36
N GLN A 83 -20.24 5.64 4.21
CA GLN A 83 -20.21 6.28 2.90
C GLN A 83 -19.01 5.79 2.08
N GLU A 84 -17.81 5.77 2.67
CA GLU A 84 -16.62 5.25 1.99
C GLU A 84 -16.76 3.76 1.64
N TYR A 85 -17.36 2.96 2.51
CA TYR A 85 -17.64 1.55 2.21
C TYR A 85 -18.60 1.40 1.03
N PHE A 86 -19.64 2.23 1.00
CA PHE A 86 -20.60 2.25 -0.08
C PHE A 86 -19.94 2.64 -1.41
N ASP A 87 -19.23 3.76 -1.43
CA ASP A 87 -18.63 4.33 -2.65
C ASP A 87 -17.48 3.46 -3.17
N LYS A 88 -16.62 2.92 -2.28
CA LYS A 88 -15.42 2.17 -2.68
C LYS A 88 -15.69 0.70 -2.96
N TYR A 89 -16.68 0.08 -2.30
CA TYR A 89 -16.88 -1.37 -2.36
C TYR A 89 -18.29 -1.77 -2.80
N TYR A 90 -19.35 -1.33 -2.11
CA TYR A 90 -20.69 -1.84 -2.39
C TYR A 90 -21.21 -1.39 -3.76
N PHE A 91 -21.08 -0.10 -4.09
CA PHE A 91 -21.59 0.44 -5.34
C PHE A 91 -20.84 -0.09 -6.57
N PRO A 92 -19.48 -0.09 -6.61
CA PRO A 92 -18.74 -0.70 -7.73
C PRO A 92 -19.06 -2.19 -7.91
N SER A 93 -19.22 -2.94 -6.81
CA SER A 93 -19.60 -4.36 -6.86
C SER A 93 -21.02 -4.56 -7.43
N PHE A 94 -21.95 -3.67 -7.09
CA PHE A 94 -23.30 -3.68 -7.63
C PHE A 94 -23.31 -3.39 -9.14
N GLU A 95 -22.59 -2.38 -9.60
CA GLU A 95 -22.47 -2.06 -11.03
C GLU A 95 -21.84 -3.20 -11.82
N LYS A 96 -20.74 -3.78 -11.31
CA LYS A 96 -20.11 -4.98 -11.88
C LYS A 96 -21.08 -6.14 -12.00
N ARG A 97 -21.92 -6.38 -10.98
CA ARG A 97 -22.93 -7.44 -11.02
C ARG A 97 -23.96 -7.21 -12.12
N LEU A 98 -24.39 -5.97 -12.35
CA LEU A 98 -25.30 -5.65 -13.46
C LEU A 98 -24.64 -5.96 -14.81
N LEU A 99 -23.39 -5.51 -15.01
CA LEU A 99 -22.61 -5.77 -16.21
C LEU A 99 -22.44 -7.27 -16.51
N LEU A 100 -22.22 -8.08 -15.47
CA LEU A 100 -22.03 -9.53 -15.59
C LEU A 100 -23.34 -10.30 -15.87
N LYS A 101 -24.49 -9.74 -15.48
CA LYS A 101 -25.81 -10.33 -15.71
C LYS A 101 -26.30 -10.14 -17.16
N GLU A 102 -25.82 -9.12 -17.85
CA GLU A 102 -26.19 -8.83 -19.25
C GLU A 102 -25.94 -10.03 -20.18
N ASN A 103 -26.63 -10.05 -21.32
CA ASN A 103 -26.48 -11.07 -22.37
C ASN A 103 -26.61 -12.51 -21.84
N ASN A 104 -27.61 -12.75 -20.99
CA ASN A 104 -27.90 -14.06 -20.40
C ASN A 104 -26.67 -14.69 -19.71
N TRP A 105 -25.96 -13.90 -18.90
CA TRP A 105 -24.80 -14.35 -18.13
C TRP A 105 -23.61 -14.81 -18.99
N ASN A 106 -23.45 -14.31 -20.22
CA ASN A 106 -22.34 -14.73 -21.07
C ASN A 106 -20.97 -14.31 -20.49
N ARG A 107 -20.85 -13.06 -20.03
CA ARG A 107 -19.60 -12.51 -19.47
C ARG A 107 -19.13 -13.25 -18.21
N ILE A 108 -20.03 -13.71 -17.36
CA ILE A 108 -19.64 -14.48 -16.16
C ILE A 108 -19.12 -15.87 -16.54
N LYS A 109 -19.66 -16.49 -17.61
CA LYS A 109 -19.15 -17.76 -18.12
C LYS A 109 -17.74 -17.59 -18.67
N GLU A 110 -17.53 -16.56 -19.50
CA GLU A 110 -16.21 -16.20 -20.01
C GLU A 110 -15.21 -15.93 -18.87
N LEU A 111 -15.62 -15.16 -17.86
CA LEU A 111 -14.79 -14.90 -16.68
C LEU A 111 -14.49 -16.18 -15.90
N SER A 112 -15.46 -17.09 -15.74
CA SER A 112 -15.25 -18.37 -15.04
C SER A 112 -14.24 -19.24 -15.77
N THR A 113 -14.39 -19.41 -17.09
CA THR A 113 -13.43 -20.15 -17.92
C THR A 113 -12.04 -19.51 -17.89
N TRP A 114 -11.98 -18.18 -17.92
CA TRP A 114 -10.72 -17.45 -17.78
C TRP A 114 -10.06 -17.69 -16.41
N LYS A 115 -10.82 -17.64 -15.31
CA LYS A 115 -10.30 -17.91 -13.96
C LYS A 115 -9.75 -19.34 -13.83
N GLU A 116 -10.46 -20.32 -14.39
CA GLU A 116 -10.00 -21.72 -14.43
C GLU A 116 -8.70 -21.87 -15.22
N LYS A 117 -8.61 -21.22 -16.41
CA LYS A 117 -7.40 -21.18 -17.23
C LYS A 117 -6.23 -20.59 -16.45
N ILE A 118 -6.42 -19.41 -15.85
CA ILE A 118 -5.39 -18.71 -15.08
C ILE A 118 -4.89 -19.57 -13.94
N SER A 119 -5.78 -20.08 -13.08
CA SER A 119 -5.38 -20.90 -11.93
C SER A 119 -4.61 -22.16 -12.33
N LYS A 120 -4.95 -22.77 -13.48
CA LYS A 120 -4.26 -23.94 -14.00
C LYS A 120 -2.86 -23.62 -14.54
N GLU A 121 -2.72 -22.53 -15.28
CA GLU A 121 -1.47 -22.16 -15.95
C GLU A 121 -0.53 -21.33 -15.06
N TRP A 122 -1.03 -20.71 -13.98
CA TRP A 122 -0.25 -19.84 -13.08
C TRP A 122 1.06 -20.46 -12.57
N PRO A 123 1.09 -21.73 -12.13
CA PRO A 123 2.34 -22.36 -11.66
C PRO A 123 3.41 -22.52 -12.75
N ASN A 124 3.05 -22.38 -14.03
CA ASN A 124 3.97 -22.48 -15.16
C ASN A 124 4.65 -21.14 -15.48
N ILE A 125 4.21 -20.04 -14.88
CA ILE A 125 4.82 -18.72 -15.08
C ILE A 125 6.24 -18.71 -14.53
N LYS A 126 7.17 -18.15 -15.29
CA LYS A 126 8.57 -17.98 -14.89
C LYS A 126 9.11 -16.65 -15.36
N ILE A 127 9.77 -15.93 -14.47
CA ILE A 127 10.59 -14.77 -14.84
C ILE A 127 11.97 -15.33 -15.18
N LEU A 128 12.36 -15.22 -16.46
CA LEU A 128 13.59 -15.84 -16.97
C LEU A 128 14.79 -14.92 -16.76
N HIS A 129 14.63 -13.64 -17.06
CA HIS A 129 15.70 -12.67 -16.96
C HIS A 129 15.16 -11.28 -16.69
N VAL A 130 15.85 -10.50 -15.85
CA VAL A 130 15.54 -9.09 -15.58
C VAL A 130 16.81 -8.28 -15.79
N GLU A 131 16.76 -7.36 -16.74
CA GLU A 131 17.88 -6.50 -17.13
C GLU A 131 17.58 -5.05 -16.81
N THR A 132 18.62 -4.34 -16.43
CA THR A 132 18.66 -2.89 -16.55
C THR A 132 19.78 -2.52 -17.49
N ASN A 133 19.49 -1.63 -18.45
CA ASN A 133 20.51 -1.18 -19.41
C ASN A 133 21.54 -0.22 -18.78
N SER A 134 21.48 0.00 -17.46
CA SER A 134 22.45 0.81 -16.75
C SER A 134 23.66 -0.05 -16.38
N THR A 135 24.73 0.09 -17.15
CA THR A 135 26.08 -0.33 -16.74
C THR A 135 26.58 0.43 -15.50
N LEU A 136 25.84 1.46 -15.07
CA LEU A 136 26.12 2.25 -13.89
C LEU A 136 25.25 1.78 -12.71
N THR A 137 25.89 1.44 -11.60
CA THR A 137 25.24 1.24 -10.29
C THR A 137 24.71 2.53 -9.67
N VAL A 138 24.93 3.67 -10.33
CA VAL A 138 24.56 5.02 -9.88
C VAL A 138 23.71 5.68 -10.94
N GLN A 139 22.58 6.23 -10.51
CA GLN A 139 21.65 6.95 -11.36
C GLN A 139 21.33 8.31 -10.74
N HIS A 140 21.23 9.35 -11.57
CA HIS A 140 20.99 10.69 -11.08
C HIS A 140 19.50 10.95 -10.84
N VAL A 141 19.21 11.84 -9.89
CA VAL A 141 17.84 12.29 -9.64
C VAL A 141 17.29 12.97 -10.88
N GLY A 142 16.10 12.57 -11.31
CA GLY A 142 15.42 13.01 -12.52
C GLY A 142 15.62 12.09 -13.73
N GLU A 143 16.53 11.11 -13.66
CA GLU A 143 16.72 10.12 -14.71
C GLU A 143 15.71 8.97 -14.63
N LYS A 144 15.55 8.27 -15.75
CA LYS A 144 14.70 7.08 -15.85
C LYS A 144 15.57 5.83 -15.89
N LEU A 145 15.24 4.82 -15.09
CA LEU A 145 15.85 3.49 -15.15
C LEU A 145 15.02 2.60 -16.07
N PRO A 146 15.49 2.30 -17.28
CA PRO A 146 14.83 1.31 -18.13
C PRO A 146 15.06 -0.08 -17.55
N VAL A 147 13.97 -0.79 -17.28
CA VAL A 147 13.94 -2.18 -16.86
C VAL A 147 13.30 -3.00 -17.97
N LYS A 148 13.97 -4.09 -18.34
CA LYS A 148 13.47 -5.10 -19.28
C LYS A 148 13.34 -6.42 -18.53
N ALA A 149 12.22 -7.12 -18.69
CA ALA A 149 12.00 -8.44 -18.14
C ALA A 149 11.58 -9.41 -19.24
N GLU A 150 12.25 -10.56 -19.32
CA GLU A 150 11.88 -11.68 -20.15
C GLU A 150 11.07 -12.67 -19.31
N ILE A 151 9.81 -12.90 -19.67
CA ILE A 151 8.85 -13.64 -18.85
C ILE A 151 8.19 -14.71 -19.70
N ASN A 152 8.25 -15.95 -19.22
CA ASN A 152 7.46 -17.06 -19.75
C ASN A 152 6.11 -17.09 -19.04
N ILE A 153 5.03 -16.90 -19.79
CA ILE A 153 3.65 -16.97 -19.30
C ILE A 153 2.92 -18.25 -19.77
N GLY A 154 3.65 -19.21 -20.33
CA GLY A 154 3.12 -20.50 -20.79
C GLY A 154 2.04 -20.33 -21.87
N ASN A 155 0.87 -20.91 -21.62
CA ASN A 155 -0.28 -20.86 -22.52
C ASN A 155 -1.19 -19.62 -22.29
N LEU A 156 -0.73 -18.67 -21.47
CA LEU A 156 -1.42 -17.39 -21.26
C LEU A 156 -1.01 -16.39 -22.35
N THR A 157 -1.83 -15.35 -22.48
CA THR A 157 -1.54 -14.21 -23.35
C THR A 157 -1.12 -13.00 -22.52
N PRO A 158 -0.42 -12.00 -23.10
CA PRO A 158 -0.11 -10.77 -22.36
C PRO A 158 -1.33 -9.99 -21.86
N GLU A 159 -2.52 -10.23 -22.42
CA GLU A 159 -3.77 -9.64 -21.93
C GLU A 159 -4.27 -10.29 -20.64
N ASP A 160 -3.88 -11.54 -20.39
CA ASP A 160 -4.25 -12.32 -19.20
C ASP A 160 -3.46 -11.91 -17.95
N VAL A 161 -2.38 -11.13 -18.10
CA VAL A 161 -1.46 -10.75 -17.02
C VAL A 161 -1.15 -9.26 -17.00
N GLU A 162 -0.83 -8.75 -15.83
CA GLU A 162 -0.23 -7.43 -15.63
C GLU A 162 1.14 -7.59 -14.99
N VAL A 163 2.17 -7.22 -15.72
CA VAL A 163 3.55 -7.22 -15.24
C VAL A 163 3.85 -5.83 -14.71
N GLN A 164 4.35 -5.76 -13.49
CA GLN A 164 4.66 -4.52 -12.79
C GLN A 164 6.10 -4.56 -12.28
N ILE A 165 6.77 -3.41 -12.33
CA ILE A 165 7.95 -3.14 -11.54
C ILE A 165 7.46 -2.66 -10.18
N TYR A 166 7.84 -3.35 -9.11
CA TYR A 166 7.60 -2.94 -7.73
C TYR A 166 8.92 -2.42 -7.16
N PHE A 167 8.97 -1.17 -6.73
CA PHE A 167 10.21 -0.53 -6.31
C PHE A 167 9.98 0.42 -5.13
N GLY A 168 11.04 0.64 -4.35
CA GLY A 168 11.01 1.51 -3.19
C GLY A 168 12.36 1.62 -2.51
N PRO A 169 12.43 2.32 -1.37
CA PRO A 169 13.67 2.44 -0.60
C PRO A 169 14.14 1.06 -0.09
N LEU A 170 15.46 0.87 -0.02
CA LEU A 170 16.11 -0.34 0.53
C LEU A 170 16.43 -0.22 2.04
N GLU A 171 16.06 0.89 2.68
CA GLU A 171 16.27 1.08 4.12
C GLU A 171 15.38 0.12 4.91
N ASN A 172 15.79 -0.27 6.13
CA ASN A 172 15.12 -1.22 7.05
C ASN A 172 13.70 -0.80 7.49
N ASP A 173 13.09 0.16 6.82
CA ASP A 173 11.72 0.55 7.06
C ASP A 173 10.86 -0.40 6.22
N GLU A 174 10.35 -1.46 6.86
CA GLU A 174 9.41 -2.42 6.25
C GLU A 174 8.08 -1.76 5.84
N ASN A 175 7.94 -0.44 5.95
CA ASN A 175 6.74 0.30 5.61
C ASN A 175 6.40 0.16 4.10
N PRO A 176 5.39 -0.66 3.76
CA PRO A 176 5.07 -0.93 2.36
C PRO A 176 4.51 0.30 1.65
N GLN A 177 4.06 1.31 2.39
CA GLN A 177 3.49 2.56 1.85
C GLN A 177 4.52 3.42 1.12
N LEU A 178 5.82 3.16 1.33
CA LEU A 178 6.89 3.85 0.61
C LEU A 178 7.18 3.23 -0.77
N ASN A 179 6.61 2.08 -1.06
CA ASN A 179 6.79 1.40 -2.34
C ASN A 179 5.83 1.95 -3.41
N SER A 180 6.25 1.83 -4.65
CA SER A 180 5.53 2.28 -5.83
C SER A 180 5.55 1.20 -6.90
N THR A 181 4.58 1.25 -7.81
CA THR A 181 4.47 0.33 -8.94
C THR A 181 4.48 1.06 -10.27
N VAL A 182 5.10 0.44 -11.26
CA VAL A 182 5.02 0.86 -12.67
C VAL A 182 4.56 -0.34 -13.49
N VAL A 183 3.44 -0.20 -14.20
CA VAL A 183 2.97 -1.22 -15.15
C VAL A 183 3.93 -1.25 -16.34
N MET A 184 4.41 -2.45 -16.67
CA MET A 184 5.28 -2.69 -17.83
C MET A 184 4.45 -2.88 -19.10
N THR A 185 5.04 -2.52 -20.22
CA THR A 185 4.46 -2.68 -21.56
C THR A 185 5.17 -3.79 -22.31
N THR A 186 4.45 -4.54 -23.13
CA THR A 186 5.02 -5.53 -24.06
C THR A 186 4.71 -5.12 -25.49
N ASP A 187 5.54 -5.53 -26.43
CA ASP A 187 5.30 -5.41 -27.86
C ASP A 187 4.38 -6.51 -28.41
N ASN A 188 3.89 -7.41 -27.55
CA ASN A 188 3.09 -8.59 -27.89
C ASN A 188 3.78 -9.55 -28.87
N ASN A 189 5.09 -9.42 -29.07
CA ASN A 189 5.86 -10.35 -29.89
C ASN A 189 6.33 -11.51 -29.01
N GLU A 190 5.81 -12.70 -29.29
CA GLU A 190 6.29 -13.92 -28.65
C GLU A 190 7.69 -14.26 -29.18
N SER A 191 8.68 -14.30 -28.30
CA SER A 191 10.04 -14.73 -28.67
C SER A 191 10.07 -16.22 -29.00
N LYS A 192 9.58 -17.06 -28.06
CA LYS A 192 9.51 -18.53 -28.19
C LYS A 192 8.72 -19.16 -27.03
N ASN A 193 7.81 -20.09 -27.32
CA ASN A 193 7.15 -20.96 -26.32
C ASN A 193 6.55 -20.21 -25.11
N GLY A 194 5.75 -19.17 -25.36
CA GLY A 194 5.08 -18.37 -24.33
C GLY A 194 5.98 -17.32 -23.66
N VAL A 195 7.15 -17.03 -24.22
CA VAL A 195 8.09 -16.01 -23.70
C VAL A 195 7.85 -14.66 -24.37
N TYR A 196 7.68 -13.62 -23.55
CA TYR A 196 7.47 -12.24 -23.97
C TYR A 196 8.45 -11.30 -23.27
N ASN A 197 8.80 -10.20 -23.94
CA ASN A 197 9.58 -9.11 -23.36
C ASN A 197 8.65 -8.02 -22.83
N TYR A 198 8.90 -7.59 -21.60
CA TYR A 198 8.22 -6.49 -20.94
C TYR A 198 9.21 -5.37 -20.63
N PHE A 199 8.78 -4.13 -20.80
CA PHE A 199 9.58 -2.93 -20.65
C PHE A 199 8.87 -1.91 -19.75
N GLY A 200 9.60 -1.34 -18.81
CA GLY A 200 9.11 -0.26 -17.96
C GLY A 200 10.23 0.69 -17.54
N ASN A 201 9.86 1.85 -17.03
CA ASN A 201 10.82 2.88 -16.61
C ASN A 201 10.53 3.31 -15.17
N ILE A 202 11.52 3.17 -14.28
CA ILE A 202 11.44 3.72 -12.92
C ILE A 202 11.90 5.17 -12.97
N LEU A 203 11.15 6.10 -12.37
CA LEU A 203 11.58 7.49 -12.22
C LEU A 203 12.39 7.64 -10.92
N CYS A 204 13.65 8.06 -11.03
CA CYS A 204 14.50 8.34 -9.86
C CYS A 204 14.23 9.75 -9.33
N ASP A 205 13.13 9.93 -8.62
CA ASP A 205 12.66 11.22 -8.07
C ASP A 205 13.36 11.64 -6.76
N LYS A 206 13.97 10.70 -6.04
CA LYS A 206 14.58 10.90 -4.73
C LYS A 206 15.95 10.22 -4.66
N SER A 207 16.87 10.85 -3.95
CA SER A 207 18.17 10.26 -3.60
C SER A 207 18.01 9.15 -2.56
N GLY A 208 18.89 8.15 -2.60
CA GLY A 208 18.92 7.04 -1.65
C GLY A 208 19.12 5.70 -2.34
N ARG A 209 19.32 4.62 -1.57
CA ARG A 209 19.34 3.26 -2.12
C ARG A 209 17.91 2.83 -2.38
N LYS A 210 17.63 2.41 -3.61
CA LYS A 210 16.33 1.87 -4.02
C LYS A 210 16.50 0.44 -4.53
N GLY A 211 15.56 -0.41 -4.15
CA GLY A 211 15.43 -1.77 -4.68
C GLY A 211 14.25 -1.83 -5.62
N TYR A 212 14.27 -2.80 -6.53
CA TYR A 212 13.09 -3.14 -7.32
C TYR A 212 13.03 -4.65 -7.54
N THR A 213 11.83 -5.15 -7.76
CA THR A 213 11.54 -6.52 -8.19
C THR A 213 10.42 -6.49 -9.22
N ILE A 214 10.20 -7.60 -9.91
CA ILE A 214 9.09 -7.76 -10.85
C ILE A 214 7.96 -8.52 -10.16
N ARG A 215 6.74 -8.01 -10.32
CA ARG A 215 5.51 -8.64 -9.86
C ARG A 215 4.58 -8.88 -11.03
N ILE A 216 3.96 -10.05 -11.08
CA ILE A 216 2.95 -10.41 -12.09
C ILE A 216 1.62 -10.69 -11.39
N LEU A 217 0.54 -10.12 -11.93
CA LEU A 217 -0.83 -10.26 -11.43
C LEU A 217 -1.76 -10.73 -12.56
N PRO A 218 -2.82 -11.51 -12.28
CA PRO A 218 -3.84 -11.79 -13.27
C PRO A 218 -4.54 -10.51 -13.70
N LYS A 219 -4.77 -10.35 -15.01
CA LYS A 219 -5.43 -9.17 -15.58
C LYS A 219 -6.66 -9.59 -16.36
N ASN A 220 -7.81 -9.04 -15.96
CA ASN A 220 -9.04 -9.11 -16.73
C ASN A 220 -9.94 -7.93 -16.34
N ASN A 221 -10.51 -7.24 -17.33
CA ASN A 221 -11.35 -6.05 -17.13
C ASN A 221 -12.59 -6.32 -16.25
N LEU A 222 -13.01 -7.58 -16.16
CA LEU A 222 -14.16 -7.99 -15.35
C LEU A 222 -13.80 -8.20 -13.87
N LEU A 223 -12.53 -8.35 -13.49
CA LEU A 223 -12.12 -8.49 -12.07
C LEU A 223 -12.46 -7.24 -11.25
N ILE A 224 -13.05 -7.44 -10.07
CA ILE A 224 -13.40 -6.31 -9.17
C ILE A 224 -12.13 -5.71 -8.56
N HIS A 225 -11.17 -6.57 -8.23
CA HIS A 225 -9.88 -6.19 -7.66
C HIS A 225 -8.75 -7.02 -8.30
N PRO A 226 -7.54 -6.46 -8.53
CA PRO A 226 -6.41 -7.21 -9.08
C PRO A 226 -6.00 -8.46 -8.27
N PHE A 227 -6.29 -8.48 -6.97
CA PHE A 227 -5.95 -9.58 -6.06
C PHE A 227 -7.09 -10.58 -5.82
N GLU A 228 -8.19 -10.52 -6.57
CA GLU A 228 -9.37 -11.38 -6.36
C GLU A 228 -9.06 -12.88 -6.38
N LEU A 229 -8.01 -13.30 -7.12
CA LEU A 229 -7.60 -14.69 -7.22
C LEU A 229 -6.53 -15.12 -6.20
N ASN A 230 -6.01 -14.21 -5.38
CA ASN A 230 -4.86 -14.45 -4.49
C ASN A 230 -3.63 -15.03 -5.21
N LEU A 231 -3.50 -14.71 -6.51
CA LEU A 231 -2.37 -15.13 -7.34
C LEU A 231 -1.46 -13.93 -7.54
N ILE A 232 -0.25 -14.01 -6.99
CA ILE A 232 0.80 -13.02 -7.17
C ILE A 232 2.08 -13.81 -7.43
N TYR A 233 2.76 -13.50 -8.53
CA TYR A 233 4.07 -14.07 -8.83
C TYR A 233 5.13 -12.99 -8.67
N TRP A 234 6.18 -13.27 -7.90
CA TRP A 234 7.30 -12.37 -7.68
C TRP A 234 8.55 -12.94 -8.35
N ALA A 235 9.43 -12.07 -8.82
CA ALA A 235 10.78 -12.49 -9.20
C ALA A 235 11.51 -12.97 -7.94
N GLU A 236 12.09 -14.16 -8.03
CA GLU A 236 13.06 -14.69 -7.05
C GLU A 236 14.40 -13.94 -7.12
#